data_AF-A0A8J2SQD0-F1
#
_entry.id   AF-A0A8J2SQD0-F1
#
_cell.length_a   1.000
_cell.length_b   1.000
_cell.length_c   1.000
_cell.angle_alpha   90.00
_cell.angle_beta   90.00
_cell.angle_gamma   90.00
#
_symmetry.space_group_name_H-M   'P 1'
#
loop_
_entity.id
_entity.type
_entity.pdbx_description
1 polymer ?
#
loop_
_entity_poly.entity_id
_entity_poly.type
_entity_poly.pdbx_seq_one_letter_code
_entity_poly.pdbx_strand_id
1 'polypeptide(L)'
;MLPPSPLDAFRRGIGQVLRTGLSPAFEGAASSATANRSLAAAVRQKCRAGALTGPTAGLAPGHAQANLVCVPKAHAFDFARFCLLNPRPCPLLAIAATPTDLSPTIARDADLARDLPRYRVWRDGVVVEDVNDASHVWTGDELTGFLLGCSFSWEQALADAGYPPRHVEAGTNVAMYVTNVENAASGPFGGFLVVSMRPYAPEAVPAVAALTEAYPAAHGGPVHWGDPAALGIGDLSAPDFGDAVRVAPGEVPVFWACGVTPQSALAEAALPLCVTHAPGHMFVCDLVDEALRVV
;
A
#
# COMPACT_ATOMS: atom_id res chain seq x y z
N MET A 1 15.57 -0.73 -26.67
CA MET A 1 16.48 -0.10 -25.68
C MET A 1 15.61 0.42 -24.55
N LEU A 2 15.94 0.08 -23.31
CA LEU A 2 15.17 0.52 -22.13
C LEU A 2 15.30 2.05 -22.00
N PRO A 3 14.21 2.80 -21.71
CA PRO A 3 14.33 4.22 -21.41
C PRO A 3 15.15 4.45 -20.13
N PRO A 4 15.72 5.66 -19.94
CA PRO A 4 16.39 6.02 -18.70
C PRO A 4 15.50 5.78 -17.49
N SER A 5 16.12 5.34 -16.39
CA SER A 5 15.42 5.08 -15.14
C SER A 5 14.75 6.35 -14.58
N PRO A 6 13.54 6.27 -14.00
CA PRO A 6 12.84 7.44 -13.50
C PRO A 6 13.36 7.89 -12.12
N LEU A 7 14.34 7.19 -11.54
CA LEU A 7 14.81 7.38 -10.16
C LEU A 7 15.21 8.83 -9.85
N ASP A 8 15.95 9.49 -10.74
CA ASP A 8 16.36 10.87 -10.50
C ASP A 8 15.18 11.84 -10.54
N ALA A 9 14.21 11.59 -11.42
CA ALA A 9 12.98 12.38 -11.47
C ALA A 9 12.13 12.13 -10.22
N PHE A 10 12.03 10.88 -9.78
CA PHE A 10 11.35 10.50 -8.55
C PHE A 10 11.97 11.18 -7.32
N ARG A 11 13.30 11.11 -7.15
CA ARG A 11 14.04 11.77 -6.06
C ARG A 11 13.77 13.27 -5.99
N ARG A 12 13.74 13.96 -7.13
CA ARG A 12 13.41 15.40 -7.19
C ARG A 12 11.96 15.72 -6.84
N GLY A 13 11.05 14.76 -6.99
CA GLY A 13 9.62 14.93 -6.72
C GLY A 13 9.22 14.72 -5.25
N ILE A 14 10.07 14.06 -4.45
CA ILE A 14 9.83 13.80 -3.03
C ILE A 14 9.63 15.14 -2.29
N GLY A 15 8.51 15.26 -1.57
CA GLY A 15 8.15 16.48 -0.85
C GLY A 15 7.73 17.68 -1.72
N GLN A 16 7.83 17.59 -3.05
CA GLN A 16 7.45 18.66 -3.99
C GLN A 16 6.08 18.41 -4.62
N VAL A 17 5.74 17.14 -4.83
CA VAL A 17 4.46 16.74 -5.44
C VAL A 17 3.51 16.28 -4.35
N LEU A 18 2.46 17.07 -4.10
CA LEU A 18 1.36 16.66 -3.23
C LEU A 18 0.30 15.95 -4.05
N ARG A 19 -0.06 14.73 -3.68
CA ARG A 19 -1.17 13.97 -4.30
C ARG A 19 -1.92 13.20 -3.22
N THR A 20 -3.23 13.08 -3.42
CA THR A 20 -4.08 12.12 -2.72
C THR A 20 -4.48 11.03 -3.70
N GLY A 21 -4.82 9.85 -3.17
CA GLY A 21 -5.51 8.81 -3.93
C GLY A 21 -6.97 9.14 -4.22
N LEU A 22 -7.45 10.33 -3.85
CA LEU A 22 -8.78 10.86 -4.12
C LEU A 22 -8.62 12.26 -4.74
N SER A 23 -8.42 12.34 -6.06
CA SER A 23 -8.63 13.59 -6.80
C SER A 23 -10.14 13.79 -7.06
N PRO A 24 -10.61 14.99 -7.45
CA PRO A 24 -12.00 15.19 -7.87
C PRO A 24 -12.48 14.25 -9.00
N ALA A 25 -11.55 13.61 -9.74
CA ALA A 25 -11.89 12.59 -10.73
C ALA A 25 -12.49 11.30 -10.12
N PHE A 26 -12.25 11.03 -8.84
CA PHE A 26 -12.68 9.80 -8.16
C PHE A 26 -14.16 9.82 -7.76
N GLU A 27 -14.74 11.00 -7.53
CA GLU A 27 -16.17 11.13 -7.20
C GLU A 27 -17.08 10.71 -8.37
N GLY A 28 -16.61 10.89 -9.61
CA GLY A 28 -17.32 10.45 -10.83
C GLY A 28 -17.28 8.94 -11.05
N ALA A 29 -16.13 8.30 -10.83
CA ALA A 29 -15.92 6.86 -11.07
C ALA A 29 -16.61 5.97 -10.02
N ALA A 30 -16.70 6.42 -8.76
CA ALA A 30 -17.44 5.71 -7.70
C ALA A 30 -18.96 5.61 -7.98
N SER A 31 -19.48 6.38 -8.94
CA SER A 31 -20.89 6.41 -9.33
C SER A 31 -21.25 5.46 -10.48
N SER A 32 -20.27 4.92 -11.23
CA SER A 32 -20.57 4.05 -12.37
C SER A 32 -20.80 2.60 -11.95
N ALA A 33 -22.07 2.23 -11.95
CA ALA A 33 -22.68 0.90 -11.88
C ALA A 33 -21.78 -0.31 -12.23
N THR A 34 -21.69 -1.29 -11.31
CA THR A 34 -21.85 -2.76 -11.52
C THR A 34 -21.18 -3.63 -10.44
N ALA A 35 -20.31 -3.09 -9.58
CA ALA A 35 -19.63 -3.95 -8.59
C ALA A 35 -20.54 -4.39 -7.45
N ASN A 36 -20.58 -5.70 -7.24
CA ASN A 36 -21.32 -6.30 -6.12
C ASN A 36 -20.61 -5.99 -4.79
N ARG A 37 -21.09 -4.98 -4.08
CA ARG A 37 -20.60 -4.59 -2.75
C ARG A 37 -20.78 -5.68 -1.68
N SER A 38 -21.63 -6.68 -1.93
CA SER A 38 -21.86 -7.74 -0.95
C SER A 38 -20.64 -8.62 -0.70
N LEU A 39 -19.72 -8.74 -1.69
CA LEU A 39 -18.49 -9.51 -1.52
C LEU A 39 -17.55 -8.84 -0.52
N ALA A 40 -17.23 -7.56 -0.72
CA ALA A 40 -16.39 -6.78 0.19
C ALA A 40 -16.98 -6.73 1.61
N ALA A 41 -18.29 -6.46 1.72
CA ALA A 41 -18.99 -6.47 2.98
C ALA A 41 -18.94 -7.84 3.68
N ALA A 42 -19.14 -8.94 2.94
CA ALA A 42 -19.07 -10.29 3.49
C ALA A 42 -17.66 -10.66 3.99
N VAL A 43 -16.61 -10.18 3.32
CA VAL A 43 -15.22 -10.33 3.82
C VAL A 43 -15.06 -9.61 5.16
N ARG A 44 -15.42 -8.33 5.23
CA ARG A 44 -15.34 -7.54 6.48
C ARG A 44 -16.16 -8.18 7.62
N GLN A 45 -17.36 -8.67 7.33
CA GLN A 45 -18.20 -9.38 8.30
C GLN A 45 -17.54 -10.66 8.84
N LYS A 46 -16.87 -11.43 7.97
CA LYS A 46 -16.13 -12.63 8.41
C LYS A 46 -14.93 -12.28 9.27
N CYS A 47 -14.19 -11.20 8.96
CA CYS A 47 -13.13 -10.68 9.82
C CYS A 47 -13.69 -10.31 11.20
N ARG A 48 -14.75 -9.50 11.23
CA ARG A 48 -15.42 -9.02 12.45
C ARG A 48 -15.93 -10.16 13.34
N ALA A 49 -16.39 -11.25 12.73
CA ALA A 49 -16.84 -12.45 13.44
C ALA A 49 -15.69 -13.39 13.87
N GLY A 50 -14.43 -13.07 13.56
CA GLY A 50 -13.27 -13.94 13.79
C GLY A 50 -13.22 -15.18 12.89
N ALA A 51 -14.08 -15.26 11.87
CA ALA A 51 -14.19 -16.41 10.98
C ALA A 51 -13.17 -16.39 9.83
N LEU A 52 -12.55 -15.24 9.57
CA LEU A 52 -11.47 -15.08 8.60
C LEU A 52 -10.23 -14.50 9.29
N THR A 53 -9.16 -15.29 9.35
CA THR A 53 -7.88 -14.91 9.98
C THR A 53 -6.67 -15.04 9.04
N GLY A 54 -6.90 -15.52 7.81
CA GLY A 54 -5.88 -15.67 6.77
C GLY A 54 -5.82 -14.47 5.80
N PRO A 55 -5.02 -14.59 4.74
CA PRO A 55 -4.80 -13.50 3.78
C PRO A 55 -6.08 -13.06 3.04
N THR A 56 -6.13 -11.79 2.65
CA THR A 56 -7.28 -11.19 1.92
C THR A 56 -7.14 -11.18 0.40
N ALA A 57 -5.99 -11.58 -0.13
CA ALA A 57 -5.75 -11.66 -1.58
C ALA A 57 -6.84 -12.51 -2.26
N GLY A 58 -7.47 -11.97 -3.30
CA GLY A 58 -8.48 -12.67 -4.09
C GLY A 58 -9.85 -12.90 -3.44
N LEU A 59 -10.08 -12.47 -2.19
CA LEU A 59 -11.36 -12.73 -1.50
C LEU A 59 -12.55 -11.88 -2.00
N ALA A 60 -12.27 -10.71 -2.57
CA ALA A 60 -13.26 -9.83 -3.18
C ALA A 60 -12.70 -9.26 -4.49
N PRO A 61 -12.69 -10.04 -5.59
CA PRO A 61 -12.15 -9.59 -6.87
C PRO A 61 -12.80 -8.30 -7.37
N GLY A 62 -11.99 -7.36 -7.87
CA GLY A 62 -12.43 -6.06 -8.37
C GLY A 62 -12.67 -4.99 -7.30
N HIS A 63 -12.50 -5.33 -6.01
CA HIS A 63 -12.54 -4.37 -4.91
C HIS A 63 -11.13 -4.00 -4.46
N ALA A 64 -10.92 -2.71 -4.25
CA ALA A 64 -9.69 -2.16 -3.74
C ALA A 64 -9.41 -2.71 -2.34
N GLN A 65 -8.15 -3.09 -2.12
CA GLN A 65 -7.65 -3.42 -0.79
C GLN A 65 -6.73 -2.30 -0.30
N ALA A 66 -6.89 -1.93 0.97
CA ALA A 66 -6.16 -0.84 1.58
C ALA A 66 -5.30 -1.34 2.74
N ASN A 67 -4.09 -0.79 2.80
CA ASN A 67 -3.22 -0.86 3.96
C ASN A 67 -3.80 0.02 5.07
N LEU A 68 -3.88 -0.50 6.30
CA LEU A 68 -4.26 0.28 7.48
C LEU A 68 -3.02 0.74 8.25
N VAL A 69 -3.02 2.02 8.64
CA VAL A 69 -2.14 2.61 9.65
C VAL A 69 -2.98 3.43 10.63
N CYS A 70 -2.81 3.22 11.92
CA CYS A 70 -3.44 3.99 12.98
C CYS A 70 -2.36 4.60 13.85
N VAL A 71 -2.44 5.92 14.06
CA VAL A 71 -1.51 6.68 14.91
C VAL A 71 -2.28 7.45 15.97
N PRO A 72 -1.65 7.84 17.09
CA PRO A 72 -2.28 8.72 18.07
C PRO A 72 -2.75 10.02 17.42
N LYS A 73 -3.92 10.51 17.82
CA LYS A 73 -4.59 11.70 17.27
C LYS A 73 -3.70 12.94 17.31
N ALA A 74 -2.85 13.06 18.34
CA ALA A 74 -1.87 14.14 18.46
C ALA A 74 -0.85 14.16 17.30
N HIS A 75 -0.59 13.02 16.66
CA HIS A 75 0.33 12.86 15.53
C HIS A 75 -0.39 12.68 14.19
N ALA A 76 -1.72 12.67 14.17
CA ALA A 76 -2.50 12.44 12.94
C ALA A 76 -2.24 13.50 11.86
N PHE A 77 -2.06 14.77 12.25
CA PHE A 77 -1.74 15.83 11.30
C PHE A 77 -0.37 15.62 10.64
N ASP A 78 0.66 15.29 11.43
CA ASP A 78 2.00 15.02 10.92
C ASP A 78 1.99 13.80 10.00
N PHE A 79 1.26 12.74 10.35
CA PHE A 79 1.16 11.56 9.50
C PHE A 79 0.41 11.84 8.19
N ALA A 80 -0.68 12.62 8.24
CA ALA A 80 -1.39 13.04 7.03
C ALA A 80 -0.47 13.85 6.10
N ARG A 81 0.31 14.79 6.65
CA ARG A 81 1.28 15.58 5.89
C ARG A 81 2.42 14.71 5.36
N PHE A 82 2.91 13.74 6.13
CA PHE A 82 3.89 12.75 5.66
C PHE A 82 3.37 11.98 4.44
N CYS A 83 2.12 11.51 4.47
CA CYS A 83 1.49 10.85 3.32
C CYS A 83 1.42 11.75 2.09
N LEU A 84 1.02 13.02 2.27
CA LEU A 84 0.93 13.99 1.18
C LEU A 84 2.30 14.35 0.57
N LEU A 85 3.35 14.40 1.39
CA LEU A 85 4.73 14.66 0.94
C LEU A 85 5.36 13.43 0.25
N ASN A 86 4.84 12.24 0.52
CA ASN A 86 5.33 10.96 -0.01
C ASN A 86 4.20 10.16 -0.68
N PRO A 87 3.51 10.71 -1.70
CA PRO A 87 2.23 10.17 -2.14
C PRO A 87 2.33 8.84 -2.89
N ARG A 88 3.48 8.52 -3.51
CA ARG A 88 3.69 7.21 -4.15
C ARG A 88 3.79 6.09 -3.12
N PRO A 89 4.67 6.15 -2.10
CA PRO A 89 4.69 5.11 -1.06
C PRO A 89 3.48 5.16 -0.11
N CYS A 90 2.84 6.32 0.06
CA CYS A 90 1.73 6.53 0.98
C CYS A 90 0.47 7.08 0.27
N PRO A 91 -0.13 6.34 -0.68
CA PRO A 91 -1.26 6.83 -1.46
C PRO A 91 -2.51 6.88 -0.58
N LEU A 92 -2.80 8.05 -0.02
CA LEU A 92 -3.88 8.23 0.95
C LEU A 92 -5.27 8.10 0.29
N LEU A 93 -6.05 7.10 0.74
CA LEU A 93 -7.43 6.86 0.32
C LEU A 93 -8.45 7.44 1.30
N ALA A 94 -8.24 7.29 2.60
CA ALA A 94 -9.17 7.80 3.61
C ALA A 94 -8.48 8.07 4.94
N ILE A 95 -9.05 9.01 5.70
CA ILE A 95 -8.72 9.26 7.11
C ILE A 95 -10.02 9.05 7.90
N ALA A 96 -9.93 8.30 9.00
CA ALA A 96 -11.03 8.02 9.91
C ALA A 96 -10.68 8.54 11.32
N ALA A 97 -11.46 9.48 11.85
CA ALA A 97 -11.19 10.04 13.17
C ALA A 97 -11.47 9.04 14.31
N THR A 98 -12.32 8.04 14.06
CA THR A 98 -12.64 6.91 14.93
C THR A 98 -12.73 5.62 14.07
N PRO A 99 -12.78 4.40 14.66
CA PRO A 99 -12.83 3.16 13.88
C PRO A 99 -14.00 3.07 12.89
N THR A 100 -15.11 3.75 13.20
CA THR A 100 -16.35 3.72 12.43
C THR A 100 -16.60 5.01 11.63
N ASP A 101 -15.67 5.97 11.66
CA ASP A 101 -15.77 7.24 10.93
C ASP A 101 -15.19 7.10 9.51
N LEU A 102 -15.83 6.27 8.68
CA LEU A 102 -15.47 6.11 7.28
C LEU A 102 -16.61 6.54 6.36
N SER A 103 -16.23 7.19 5.25
CA SER A 103 -17.17 7.49 4.19
C SER A 103 -17.83 6.21 3.64
N PRO A 104 -19.15 6.19 3.41
CA PRO A 104 -19.84 5.07 2.76
C PRO A 104 -19.34 4.74 1.35
N THR A 105 -18.57 5.65 0.73
CA THR A 105 -17.88 5.39 -0.55
C THR A 105 -16.70 4.45 -0.37
N ILE A 106 -15.99 4.55 0.77
CA ILE A 106 -14.85 3.70 1.09
C ILE A 106 -15.33 2.34 1.57
N ALA A 107 -16.21 2.32 2.57
CA ALA A 107 -16.84 1.10 3.06
C ALA A 107 -18.03 1.44 3.95
N ARG A 108 -19.22 0.95 3.59
CA ARG A 108 -20.41 1.09 4.42
C ARG A 108 -20.33 0.19 5.66
N ASP A 109 -20.77 0.72 6.79
CA ASP A 109 -20.88 0.04 8.10
C ASP A 109 -19.58 -0.62 8.57
N ALA A 110 -18.44 -0.04 8.15
CA ALA A 110 -17.12 -0.56 8.49
C ALA A 110 -16.71 -0.21 9.92
N ASP A 111 -15.91 -1.10 10.50
CA ASP A 111 -15.25 -0.92 11.79
C ASP A 111 -13.77 -1.29 11.61
N LEU A 112 -12.91 -0.28 11.48
CA LEU A 112 -11.49 -0.47 11.26
C LEU A 112 -10.80 -1.26 12.37
N ALA A 113 -11.39 -1.33 13.58
CA ALA A 113 -10.81 -2.08 14.68
C ALA A 113 -11.06 -3.60 14.58
N ARG A 114 -12.01 -4.05 13.73
CA ARG A 114 -12.42 -5.47 13.64
C ARG A 114 -12.55 -6.04 12.24
N ASP A 115 -12.58 -5.20 11.21
CA ASP A 115 -12.89 -5.62 9.84
C ASP A 115 -11.67 -6.11 9.03
N LEU A 116 -10.49 -6.20 9.64
CA LEU A 116 -9.31 -6.83 9.05
C LEU A 116 -9.07 -8.19 9.70
N PRO A 117 -8.54 -9.19 8.96
CA PRO A 117 -8.28 -10.49 9.54
C PRO A 117 -7.20 -10.47 10.63
N ARG A 118 -6.23 -9.54 10.54
CA ARG A 118 -5.09 -9.45 11.45
C ARG A 118 -4.47 -8.05 11.45
N TYR A 119 -4.11 -7.62 12.64
CA TYR A 119 -3.47 -6.34 12.95
C TYR A 119 -2.11 -6.57 13.60
N ARG A 120 -1.21 -5.60 13.47
CA ARG A 120 0.01 -5.47 14.27
C ARG A 120 -0.14 -4.32 15.25
N VAL A 121 0.20 -4.56 16.50
CA VAL A 121 0.37 -3.52 17.51
C VAL A 121 1.85 -3.17 17.61
N TRP A 122 2.13 -1.89 17.53
CA TRP A 122 3.46 -1.32 17.63
C TRP A 122 3.58 -0.51 18.91
N ARG A 123 4.70 -0.64 19.61
CA ARG A 123 5.07 0.21 20.75
C ARG A 123 6.52 0.61 20.62
N ASP A 124 6.81 1.89 20.77
CA ASP A 124 8.16 2.44 20.73
C ASP A 124 8.93 2.01 19.46
N GLY A 125 8.22 1.94 18.34
CA GLY A 125 8.78 1.63 17.02
C GLY A 125 8.95 0.13 16.71
N VAL A 126 8.60 -0.76 17.64
CA VAL A 126 8.69 -2.21 17.45
C VAL A 126 7.33 -2.88 17.48
N VAL A 127 7.18 -3.95 16.70
CA VAL A 127 5.98 -4.81 16.74
C VAL A 127 6.02 -5.63 18.03
N VAL A 128 4.96 -5.54 18.84
CA VAL A 128 4.87 -6.26 20.12
C VAL A 128 3.89 -7.42 20.08
N GLU A 129 2.86 -7.37 19.23
CA GLU A 129 1.90 -8.45 19.07
C GLU A 129 1.13 -8.35 17.74
N ASP A 130 0.64 -9.51 17.30
CA ASP A 130 -0.37 -9.62 16.24
C ASP A 130 -1.72 -9.98 16.90
N VAL A 131 -2.79 -9.27 16.52
CA VAL A 131 -4.15 -9.50 17.06
C VAL A 131 -5.16 -9.62 15.92
N ASN A 132 -6.25 -10.36 16.13
CA ASN A 132 -7.37 -10.45 15.16
C ASN A 132 -8.48 -9.43 15.44
N ASP A 133 -8.41 -8.74 16.58
CA ASP A 133 -9.33 -7.67 16.98
C ASP A 133 -8.53 -6.57 17.69
N ALA A 134 -8.51 -5.36 17.12
CA ALA A 134 -7.78 -4.21 17.63
C ALA A 134 -8.65 -3.28 18.49
N SER A 135 -9.90 -3.64 18.81
CA SER A 135 -10.84 -2.80 19.58
C SER A 135 -10.30 -2.41 20.94
N HIS A 136 -9.54 -3.31 21.56
CA HIS A 136 -8.88 -3.05 22.85
C HIS A 136 -7.74 -2.02 22.77
N VAL A 137 -7.25 -1.72 21.56
CA VAL A 137 -6.19 -0.72 21.31
C VAL A 137 -6.79 0.65 20.99
N TRP A 138 -8.00 0.66 20.43
CA TRP A 138 -8.80 1.86 20.19
C TRP A 138 -9.57 2.27 21.45
N THR A 139 -8.84 2.58 22.52
CA THR A 139 -9.44 3.07 23.78
C THR A 139 -9.63 4.57 23.74
N GLY A 140 -10.88 5.03 23.77
CA GLY A 140 -11.19 6.44 23.56
C GLY A 140 -10.90 6.89 22.13
N ASP A 141 -11.32 8.10 21.75
CA ASP A 141 -11.11 8.65 20.40
C ASP A 141 -9.64 9.12 20.21
N GLU A 142 -8.68 8.30 20.64
CA GLU A 142 -7.26 8.64 20.77
C GLU A 142 -6.43 8.21 19.56
N LEU A 143 -6.92 7.33 18.71
CA LEU A 143 -6.26 6.95 17.46
C LEU A 143 -6.99 7.55 16.26
N THR A 144 -6.25 7.76 15.18
CA THR A 144 -6.79 8.14 13.87
C THR A 144 -6.31 7.11 12.85
N GLY A 145 -7.25 6.57 12.08
CA GLY A 145 -7.01 5.54 11.07
C GLY A 145 -6.75 6.16 9.70
N PHE A 146 -5.81 5.58 8.98
CA PHE A 146 -5.42 5.97 7.63
C PHE A 146 -5.48 4.73 6.75
N LEU A 147 -6.31 4.80 5.71
CA LEU A 147 -6.34 3.80 4.65
C LEU A 147 -5.48 4.29 3.50
N LEU A 148 -4.49 3.48 3.14
CA LEU A 148 -3.55 3.74 2.06
C LEU A 148 -3.76 2.70 0.96
N GLY A 149 -3.72 3.11 -0.29
CA GLY A 149 -3.85 2.18 -1.41
C GLY A 149 -2.72 1.15 -1.46
N CYS A 150 -2.97 0.08 -2.22
CA CYS A 150 -2.12 -1.09 -2.33
C CYS A 150 -1.89 -1.45 -3.79
N SER A 151 -0.72 -2.00 -4.12
CA SER A 151 -0.38 -2.44 -5.48
C SER A 151 -1.26 -3.57 -6.02
N PHE A 152 -1.97 -4.29 -5.15
CA PHE A 152 -2.85 -5.41 -5.55
C PHE A 152 -3.85 -5.01 -6.65
N SER A 153 -4.29 -3.75 -6.64
CA SER A 153 -5.24 -3.20 -7.61
C SER A 153 -4.75 -3.22 -9.06
N TRP A 154 -3.44 -3.12 -9.33
CA TRP A 154 -2.90 -3.18 -10.70
C TRP A 154 -2.21 -4.49 -11.05
N GLU A 155 -1.99 -5.39 -10.10
CA GLU A 155 -1.37 -6.71 -10.38
C GLU A 155 -2.26 -7.56 -11.29
N GLN A 156 -3.58 -7.52 -11.06
CA GLN A 156 -4.54 -8.18 -11.95
C GLN A 156 -4.53 -7.54 -13.35
N ALA A 157 -4.53 -6.20 -13.42
CA ALA A 157 -4.47 -5.49 -14.70
C ALA A 157 -3.19 -5.81 -15.49
N LEU A 158 -2.05 -5.98 -14.80
CA LEU A 158 -0.81 -6.43 -15.42
C LEU A 158 -0.93 -7.87 -15.93
N ALA A 159 -1.49 -8.79 -15.14
CA ALA A 159 -1.70 -10.17 -15.57
C ALA A 159 -2.61 -10.26 -16.81
N ASP A 160 -3.72 -9.52 -16.81
CA ASP A 160 -4.68 -9.46 -17.93
C ASP A 160 -4.04 -8.87 -19.20
N ALA A 161 -3.10 -7.94 -19.05
CA ALA A 161 -2.32 -7.36 -20.14
C ALA A 161 -1.15 -8.25 -20.63
N GLY A 162 -0.99 -9.45 -20.06
CA GLY A 162 0.09 -10.39 -20.42
C GLY A 162 1.43 -10.13 -19.73
N TYR A 163 1.43 -9.39 -18.62
CA TYR A 163 2.61 -9.06 -17.81
C TYR A 163 2.48 -9.53 -16.35
N PRO A 164 2.12 -10.81 -16.10
CA PRO A 164 1.88 -11.29 -14.74
C PRO A 164 3.11 -11.07 -13.85
N PRO A 165 2.94 -10.51 -12.64
CA PRO A 165 4.04 -10.38 -11.70
C PRO A 165 4.62 -11.75 -11.32
N ARG A 166 5.95 -11.87 -11.32
CA ARG A 166 6.67 -13.12 -11.02
C ARG A 166 6.25 -13.79 -9.71
N HIS A 167 6.03 -13.02 -8.65
CA HIS A 167 5.65 -13.56 -7.34
C HIS A 167 4.24 -14.17 -7.35
N VAL A 168 3.33 -13.65 -8.19
CA VAL A 168 1.99 -14.22 -8.39
C VAL A 168 2.11 -15.59 -9.06
N GLU A 169 2.92 -15.69 -10.11
CA GLU A 169 3.20 -16.98 -10.77
C GLU A 169 3.85 -18.00 -9.81
N ALA A 170 4.71 -17.51 -8.90
CA ALA A 170 5.41 -18.33 -7.93
C ALA A 170 4.59 -18.66 -6.66
N GLY A 171 3.43 -18.02 -6.46
CA GLY A 171 2.64 -18.15 -5.24
C GLY A 171 3.34 -17.67 -3.97
N THR A 172 4.20 -16.65 -4.10
CA THR A 172 4.98 -16.08 -2.98
C THR A 172 4.58 -14.62 -2.69
N ASN A 173 5.02 -14.08 -1.56
CA ASN A 173 4.90 -12.64 -1.34
C ASN A 173 5.88 -11.89 -2.22
N VAL A 174 5.52 -10.65 -2.60
CA VAL A 174 6.42 -9.79 -3.37
C VAL A 174 7.68 -9.44 -2.57
N ALA A 175 8.84 -9.48 -3.22
CA ALA A 175 10.10 -9.04 -2.63
C ALA A 175 10.09 -7.52 -2.40
N MET A 176 10.40 -7.09 -1.18
CA MET A 176 10.43 -5.68 -0.79
C MET A 176 11.74 -5.32 -0.11
N TYR A 177 12.23 -4.11 -0.38
CA TYR A 177 13.56 -3.64 0.04
C TYR A 177 13.49 -2.23 0.61
N VAL A 178 14.15 -2.01 1.73
CA VAL A 178 14.45 -0.69 2.26
C VAL A 178 15.57 -0.09 1.39
N THR A 179 15.35 1.12 0.89
CA THR A 179 16.30 1.78 -0.01
C THR A 179 17.17 2.80 0.73
N ASN A 180 18.15 3.37 0.04
CA ASN A 180 18.89 4.55 0.49
C ASN A 180 18.21 5.90 0.16
N VAL A 181 16.94 5.88 -0.27
CA VAL A 181 16.19 7.09 -0.63
C VAL A 181 15.37 7.55 0.56
N GLU A 182 15.70 8.71 1.12
CA GLU A 182 14.98 9.29 2.25
C GLU A 182 13.57 9.74 1.87
N ASN A 183 12.60 9.49 2.76
CA ASN A 183 11.28 10.08 2.65
C ASN A 183 11.32 11.56 3.06
N ALA A 184 10.42 12.38 2.51
CA ALA A 184 10.19 13.72 3.04
C ALA A 184 9.55 13.63 4.43
N ALA A 185 10.31 13.98 5.46
CA ALA A 185 9.87 13.87 6.85
C ALA A 185 8.71 14.83 7.20
N SER A 186 7.89 14.42 8.17
CA SER A 186 6.88 15.28 8.77
C SER A 186 6.65 14.90 10.23
N GLY A 187 6.88 15.84 11.15
CA GLY A 187 6.87 15.55 12.58
C GLY A 187 7.85 14.42 12.92
N PRO A 188 7.44 13.38 13.66
CA PRO A 188 8.29 12.24 13.98
C PRO A 188 8.41 11.23 12.82
N PHE A 189 7.64 11.37 11.73
CA PHE A 189 7.61 10.40 10.65
C PHE A 189 8.69 10.71 9.60
N GLY A 190 9.53 9.73 9.30
CA GLY A 190 10.64 9.84 8.36
C GLY A 190 11.07 8.50 7.78
N GLY A 191 12.36 8.19 7.91
CA GLY A 191 12.95 6.94 7.42
C GLY A 191 13.13 6.90 5.90
N PHE A 192 13.28 5.69 5.39
CA PHE A 192 13.62 5.45 3.99
C PHE A 192 12.42 4.89 3.21
N LEU A 193 12.42 5.15 1.90
CA LEU A 193 11.48 4.55 0.96
C LEU A 193 11.67 3.03 0.97
N VAL A 194 10.56 2.30 1.06
CA VAL A 194 10.52 0.86 0.78
C VAL A 194 9.97 0.65 -0.62
N VAL A 195 10.64 -0.18 -1.41
CA VAL A 195 10.22 -0.55 -2.76
C VAL A 195 9.86 -2.03 -2.85
N SER A 196 8.90 -2.36 -3.72
CA SER A 196 8.63 -3.74 -4.13
C SER A 196 9.26 -3.99 -5.51
N MET A 197 9.81 -5.18 -5.74
CA MET A 197 10.52 -5.52 -6.97
C MET A 197 9.80 -6.60 -7.77
N ARG A 198 9.64 -6.39 -9.08
CA ARG A 198 9.16 -7.39 -10.04
C ARG A 198 10.08 -7.39 -11.27
N PRO A 199 10.56 -8.54 -11.75
CA PRO A 199 11.38 -8.61 -12.96
C PRO A 199 10.51 -8.57 -14.23
N TYR A 200 10.99 -7.89 -15.26
CA TYR A 200 10.35 -7.84 -16.58
C TYR A 200 11.39 -7.83 -17.71
N ALA A 201 11.00 -8.29 -18.89
CA ALA A 201 11.79 -8.08 -20.10
C ALA A 201 11.92 -6.57 -20.40
N PRO A 202 13.08 -6.05 -20.84
CA PRO A 202 13.30 -4.63 -21.08
C PRO A 202 12.28 -3.96 -22.00
N GLU A 203 11.81 -4.68 -23.02
CA GLU A 203 10.79 -4.23 -23.97
C GLU A 203 9.39 -4.09 -23.36
N ALA A 204 9.09 -4.82 -22.28
CA ALA A 204 7.81 -4.76 -21.58
C ALA A 204 7.73 -3.59 -20.59
N VAL A 205 8.87 -3.13 -20.06
CA VAL A 205 8.92 -2.10 -19.01
C VAL A 205 8.14 -0.83 -19.35
N PRO A 206 8.21 -0.24 -20.57
CA PRO A 206 7.42 0.94 -20.89
C PRO A 206 5.90 0.71 -20.79
N ALA A 207 5.41 -0.45 -21.25
CA ALA A 207 3.99 -0.79 -21.20
C ALA A 207 3.53 -1.04 -19.76
N VAL A 208 4.32 -1.78 -18.99
CA VAL A 208 4.11 -2.04 -17.57
C VAL A 208 4.10 -0.72 -16.76
N ALA A 209 5.03 0.19 -17.05
CA ALA A 209 5.12 1.49 -16.41
C ALA A 209 3.90 2.36 -16.74
N ALA A 210 3.48 2.43 -18.00
CA ALA A 210 2.30 3.20 -18.40
C ALA A 210 1.01 2.66 -17.77
N LEU A 211 0.85 1.34 -17.72
CA LEU A 211 -0.31 0.71 -17.10
C LEU A 211 -0.37 1.02 -15.60
N THR A 212 0.75 0.84 -14.88
CA THR A 212 0.78 1.08 -13.42
C THR A 212 0.71 2.57 -13.06
N GLU A 213 1.26 3.48 -13.87
CA GLU A 213 1.13 4.93 -13.65
C GLU A 213 -0.33 5.42 -13.70
N ALA A 214 -1.20 4.72 -14.43
CA ALA A 214 -2.63 5.00 -14.45
C ALA A 214 -3.32 4.74 -13.08
N TYR A 215 -2.63 4.16 -12.09
CA TYR A 215 -3.18 3.90 -10.75
C TYR A 215 -2.43 4.69 -9.67
N PRO A 216 -2.46 6.04 -9.67
CA PRO A 216 -1.72 6.86 -8.70
C PRO A 216 -2.18 6.65 -7.25
N ALA A 217 -3.43 6.20 -7.06
CA ALA A 217 -3.98 5.84 -5.76
C ALA A 217 -3.53 4.44 -5.28
N ALA A 218 -2.75 3.71 -6.07
CA ALA A 218 -2.16 2.41 -5.77
C ALA A 218 -0.65 2.40 -6.11
N HIS A 219 0.07 3.40 -5.61
CA HIS A 219 1.51 3.64 -5.80
C HIS A 219 1.94 4.21 -7.17
N GLY A 220 1.15 4.03 -8.22
CA GLY A 220 1.47 4.52 -9.57
C GLY A 220 2.59 3.72 -10.25
N GLY A 221 3.31 4.36 -11.17
CA GLY A 221 4.35 3.70 -11.96
C GLY A 221 5.64 3.44 -11.18
N PRO A 222 6.60 2.72 -11.80
CA PRO A 222 7.88 2.41 -11.18
C PRO A 222 8.63 3.67 -10.74
N VAL A 223 9.34 3.55 -9.61
CA VAL A 223 10.27 4.58 -9.12
C VAL A 223 11.69 4.32 -9.63
N HIS A 224 11.98 3.08 -10.05
CA HIS A 224 13.28 2.70 -10.59
C HIS A 224 13.15 1.44 -11.46
N TRP A 225 14.07 1.28 -12.40
CA TRP A 225 14.38 0.04 -13.09
C TRP A 225 15.86 0.01 -13.45
N GLY A 226 16.43 -1.18 -13.51
CA GLY A 226 17.86 -1.38 -13.81
C GLY A 226 18.68 -1.76 -12.59
N ASP A 227 19.80 -1.09 -12.37
CA ASP A 227 20.80 -1.48 -11.35
C ASP A 227 20.29 -1.27 -9.91
N PRO A 228 20.04 -2.34 -9.12
CA PRO A 228 19.55 -2.24 -7.74
C PRO A 228 20.48 -1.43 -6.82
N ALA A 229 21.77 -1.36 -7.12
CA ALA A 229 22.73 -0.59 -6.31
C ALA A 229 22.41 0.91 -6.31
N ALA A 230 21.71 1.43 -7.33
CA ALA A 230 21.25 2.82 -7.37
C ALA A 230 20.25 3.16 -6.24
N LEU A 231 19.56 2.14 -5.72
CA LEU A 231 18.67 2.20 -4.55
C LEU A 231 19.35 1.73 -3.24
N GLY A 232 20.65 1.41 -3.28
CA GLY A 232 21.36 0.84 -2.13
C GLY A 232 21.10 -0.65 -1.89
N ILE A 233 20.49 -1.35 -2.85
CA ILE A 233 20.17 -2.78 -2.72
C ILE A 233 21.34 -3.60 -3.27
N GLY A 234 22.08 -4.27 -2.37
CA GLY A 234 23.26 -5.05 -2.73
C GLY A 234 22.97 -6.50 -3.17
N ASP A 235 21.85 -7.07 -2.73
CA ASP A 235 21.49 -8.47 -3.01
C ASP A 235 19.98 -8.64 -3.15
N LEU A 236 19.51 -8.99 -4.36
CA LEU A 236 18.09 -9.26 -4.64
C LEU A 236 17.61 -10.62 -4.12
N SER A 237 18.49 -11.46 -3.60
CA SER A 237 18.11 -12.73 -2.96
C SER A 237 17.79 -12.60 -1.48
N ALA A 238 18.06 -11.42 -0.89
CA ALA A 238 17.83 -11.12 0.52
C ALA A 238 16.90 -9.90 0.70
N PRO A 239 15.60 -10.02 0.39
CA PRO A 239 14.65 -8.94 0.63
C PRO A 239 14.47 -8.66 2.12
N ASP A 240 14.27 -7.39 2.47
CA ASP A 240 13.95 -6.99 3.85
C ASP A 240 12.56 -7.49 4.27
N PHE A 241 11.63 -7.60 3.30
CA PHE A 241 10.31 -8.18 3.52
C PHE A 241 9.84 -9.03 2.32
N GLY A 242 9.03 -10.04 2.61
CA GLY A 242 8.49 -10.94 1.59
C GLY A 242 9.50 -12.00 1.16
N ASP A 243 9.31 -12.52 -0.05
CA ASP A 243 10.06 -13.67 -0.54
C ASP A 243 10.88 -13.30 -1.79
N ALA A 244 12.11 -13.78 -1.88
CA ALA A 244 12.95 -13.54 -3.04
C ALA A 244 12.36 -14.19 -4.30
N VAL A 245 12.45 -13.49 -5.44
CA VAL A 245 12.01 -14.01 -6.74
C VAL A 245 13.18 -14.09 -7.72
N ARG A 246 13.13 -15.08 -8.60
CA ARG A 246 14.13 -15.25 -9.65
C ARG A 246 13.98 -14.14 -10.70
N VAL A 247 15.08 -13.45 -10.99
CA VAL A 247 15.25 -12.61 -12.18
C VAL A 247 15.88 -13.49 -13.28
N ALA A 248 15.16 -13.73 -14.37
CA ALA A 248 15.66 -14.59 -15.45
C ALA A 248 16.73 -13.86 -16.30
N PRO A 249 17.63 -14.59 -16.99
CA PRO A 249 18.55 -13.98 -17.93
C PRO A 249 17.82 -13.12 -18.96
N GLY A 250 18.25 -11.86 -19.12
CA GLY A 250 17.63 -10.90 -20.03
C GLY A 250 16.52 -10.06 -19.40
N GLU A 251 16.02 -10.39 -18.20
CA GLU A 251 15.10 -9.54 -17.46
C GLU A 251 15.82 -8.46 -16.67
N VAL A 252 15.11 -7.37 -16.38
CA VAL A 252 15.55 -6.29 -15.50
C VAL A 252 14.64 -6.20 -14.28
N PRO A 253 15.18 -5.94 -13.08
CA PRO A 253 14.35 -5.66 -11.92
C PRO A 253 13.73 -4.26 -12.07
N VAL A 254 12.43 -4.19 -11.80
CA VAL A 254 11.64 -2.96 -11.81
C VAL A 254 11.06 -2.77 -10.41
N PHE A 255 11.12 -1.55 -9.91
CA PHE A 255 10.85 -1.21 -8.51
C PHE A 255 9.71 -0.19 -8.41
N TRP A 256 8.73 -0.49 -7.57
CA TRP A 256 7.60 0.40 -7.25
C TRP A 256 7.68 0.82 -5.80
N ALA A 257 7.25 2.04 -5.48
CA ALA A 257 7.02 2.43 -4.09
C ALA A 257 6.03 1.46 -3.44
N CYS A 258 6.23 1.16 -2.15
CA CYS A 258 5.48 0.13 -1.46
C CYS A 258 4.80 0.67 -0.19
N GLY A 259 3.58 0.20 0.08
CA GLY A 259 2.80 0.48 1.28
C GLY A 259 3.39 -0.05 2.60
N VAL A 260 4.58 -0.65 2.56
CA VAL A 260 5.42 -0.94 3.75
C VAL A 260 6.24 0.28 4.18
N THR A 261 6.42 1.29 3.32
CA THR A 261 7.10 2.56 3.68
C THR A 261 6.52 3.24 4.92
N PRO A 262 5.18 3.34 5.09
CA PRO A 262 4.58 3.76 6.35
C PRO A 262 5.08 2.98 7.58
N GLN A 263 5.30 1.67 7.47
CA GLN A 263 5.81 0.87 8.60
C GLN A 263 7.24 1.27 8.97
N SER A 264 8.09 1.58 7.99
CA SER A 264 9.42 2.17 8.25
C SER A 264 9.31 3.52 8.95
N ALA A 265 8.35 4.36 8.56
CA ALA A 265 8.12 5.65 9.18
C ALA A 265 7.58 5.52 10.63
N LEU A 266 6.78 4.49 10.92
CA LEU A 266 6.31 4.19 12.28
C LEU A 266 7.44 3.69 13.18
N ALA A 267 8.33 2.85 12.64
CA ALA A 267 9.50 2.37 13.37
C ALA A 267 10.40 3.55 13.79
N GLU A 268 10.66 4.46 12.86
CA GLU A 268 11.43 5.69 13.11
C GLU A 268 10.74 6.62 14.12
N ALA A 269 9.43 6.83 13.97
CA ALA A 269 8.66 7.71 14.83
C ALA A 269 8.60 7.24 16.29
N ALA A 270 8.81 5.93 16.51
CA ALA A 270 8.88 5.28 17.81
C ALA A 270 7.76 5.73 18.78
N LEU A 271 6.53 5.85 18.27
CA LEU A 271 5.41 6.33 19.07
C LEU A 271 4.99 5.28 20.13
N PRO A 272 4.40 5.71 21.27
CA PRO A 272 4.03 4.78 22.35
C PRO A 272 3.03 3.70 21.93
N LEU A 273 2.24 3.97 20.90
CA LEU A 273 1.25 3.06 20.35
C LEU A 273 0.91 3.42 18.91
N CYS A 274 1.07 2.46 18.01
CA CYS A 274 0.50 2.49 16.66
C CYS A 274 -0.15 1.14 16.34
N VAL A 275 -1.05 1.11 15.37
CA VAL A 275 -1.63 -0.13 14.84
C VAL A 275 -1.50 -0.14 13.33
N THR A 276 -1.17 -1.28 12.75
CA THR A 276 -1.26 -1.48 11.30
C THR A 276 -2.04 -2.75 11.00
N HIS A 277 -2.40 -2.95 9.74
CA HIS A 277 -2.68 -4.31 9.25
C HIS A 277 -1.40 -5.18 9.34
N ALA A 278 -1.57 -6.50 9.41
CA ALA A 278 -0.48 -7.44 9.18
C ALA A 278 -0.30 -7.68 7.67
N PRO A 279 0.93 -7.91 7.15
CA PRO A 279 1.15 -8.17 5.73
C PRO A 279 0.22 -9.27 5.20
N GLY A 280 -0.41 -9.03 4.05
CA GLY A 280 -1.37 -9.96 3.43
C GLY A 280 -2.79 -9.93 4.02
N HIS A 281 -3.04 -9.19 5.11
CA HIS A 281 -4.34 -9.13 5.81
C HIS A 281 -4.94 -7.72 5.73
N MET A 282 -5.23 -7.25 4.52
CA MET A 282 -5.61 -5.86 4.24
C MET A 282 -7.10 -5.59 4.54
N PHE A 283 -7.47 -4.31 4.59
CA PHE A 283 -8.87 -3.89 4.63
C PHE A 283 -9.48 -3.95 3.23
N VAL A 284 -10.64 -4.60 3.08
CA VAL A 284 -11.35 -4.71 1.80
C VAL A 284 -12.41 -3.61 1.69
N CYS A 285 -12.19 -2.67 0.77
CA CYS A 285 -13.07 -1.52 0.53
C CYS A 285 -14.29 -1.91 -0.32
N ASP A 286 -15.33 -1.07 -0.30
CA ASP A 286 -16.40 -1.07 -1.32
C ASP A 286 -15.99 -0.32 -2.59
N LEU A 287 -14.88 0.42 -2.53
CA LEU A 287 -14.24 1.07 -3.66
C LEU A 287 -13.71 0.01 -4.63
N VAL A 288 -13.95 0.19 -5.92
CA VAL A 288 -13.50 -0.75 -6.96
C VAL A 288 -12.14 -0.36 -7.50
N ASP A 289 -11.36 -1.33 -7.96
CA ASP A 289 -10.01 -1.08 -8.51
C ASP A 289 -10.04 -0.10 -9.69
N GLU A 290 -11.09 -0.15 -10.53
CA GLU A 290 -11.25 0.79 -11.66
C GLU A 290 -11.42 2.24 -11.19
N ALA A 291 -12.00 2.46 -10.02
CA ALA A 291 -12.12 3.82 -9.47
C ALA A 291 -10.78 4.37 -8.99
N LEU A 292 -9.76 3.52 -8.83
CA LEU A 292 -8.39 3.94 -8.53
C LEU A 292 -7.60 4.40 -9.76
N ARG A 293 -8.17 4.18 -10.94
CA ARG A 293 -7.55 4.48 -12.22
C ARG A 293 -7.81 5.92 -12.66
N VAL A 294 -6.77 6.60 -13.12
CA VAL A 294 -6.82 7.91 -13.76
C VAL A 294 -6.38 7.72 -15.21
N VAL A 295 -7.27 8.05 -16.15
CA VAL A 295 -7.04 7.99 -17.60
C VAL A 295 -6.77 9.39 -18.14
#